data_AF-X1EY35-F1
#
_entry.id   AF-X1EY35-F1
#
_cell.length_a   1.000
_cell.length_b   1.000
_cell.length_c   1.000
_cell.angle_alpha   90.00
_cell.angle_beta   90.00
_cell.angle_gamma   90.00
#
_symmetry.space_group_name_H-M   'P 1'
#
loop_
_entity.id
_entity.type
_entity.pdbx_description
1 polymer ?
#
loop_
_entity_poly.entity_id
_entity_poly.type
_entity_poly.pdbx_seq_one_letter_code
_entity_poly.pdbx_strand_id
1 'polypeptide(L)'
;IEQVKELDLNRVVVASCTPLTHEPMFQDALRQAGLNPHLFEMANIRNQCSWVHSNDIESATMKAKSLVRMSTAKAVKLESLEVTEVPVNNSALIIGGGAAGMTAALTLADQGFPVHLVEREGELGGNLR
;
A
#
# COMPACT_ATOMS: atom_id res chain seq x y z
N ILE A 1 -15.71 -9.11 6.37
CA ILE A 1 -15.52 -10.56 6.10
C ILE A 1 -16.88 -11.26 6.08
N GLU A 2 -17.65 -11.25 7.18
CA GLU A 2 -18.98 -11.88 7.28
C GLU A 2 -19.92 -11.45 6.14
N GLN A 3 -20.10 -10.15 5.94
CA GLN A 3 -20.96 -9.60 4.87
C GLN A 3 -20.59 -10.07 3.46
N VAL A 4 -19.30 -10.32 3.18
CA VAL A 4 -18.88 -10.82 1.86
C VAL A 4 -19.43 -12.22 1.62
N LYS A 5 -19.45 -13.06 2.67
CA LYS A 5 -19.95 -14.43 2.60
C LYS A 5 -21.47 -14.48 2.65
N GLU A 6 -22.10 -13.71 3.55
CA GLU A 6 -23.55 -13.71 3.74
C GLU A 6 -24.32 -13.16 2.53
N LEU A 7 -23.77 -12.13 1.88
CA LEU A 7 -24.41 -11.45 0.75
C LEU A 7 -23.85 -11.89 -0.61
N ASP A 8 -22.98 -12.91 -0.63
CA ASP A 8 -22.30 -13.41 -1.84
C ASP A 8 -21.68 -12.27 -2.69
N LEU A 9 -20.93 -11.39 -2.02
CA LEU A 9 -20.36 -10.21 -2.67
C LEU A 9 -19.21 -10.61 -3.59
N ASN A 10 -19.25 -10.12 -4.82
CA ASN A 10 -18.19 -10.32 -5.81
C ASN A 10 -17.28 -9.09 -6.00
N ARG A 11 -17.62 -7.94 -5.41
CA ARG A 11 -16.84 -6.70 -5.45
C ARG A 11 -17.02 -5.94 -4.14
N VAL A 12 -15.99 -5.22 -3.70
CA VAL A 12 -16.09 -4.34 -2.53
C VAL A 12 -15.54 -2.96 -2.85
N VAL A 13 -16.33 -1.94 -2.52
CA VAL A 13 -15.91 -0.53 -2.58
C VAL A 13 -15.88 0.03 -1.16
N VAL A 14 -14.74 0.57 -0.73
CA VAL A 14 -14.63 1.25 0.56
C VAL A 14 -14.46 2.75 0.34
N ALA A 15 -15.41 3.52 0.85
CA ALA A 15 -15.34 4.98 0.84
C ALA A 15 -14.68 5.49 2.14
N SER A 16 -13.38 5.81 2.08
CA SER A 16 -12.65 6.29 3.26
C SER A 16 -11.47 7.22 2.91
N CYS A 17 -10.24 6.73 3.08
CA CYS A 17 -8.98 7.47 3.03
C CYS A 17 -8.25 7.28 1.69
N THR A 18 -6.94 7.56 1.68
CA THR A 18 -6.07 7.29 0.54
C THR A 18 -5.71 5.80 0.44
N PRO A 19 -5.74 5.20 -0.78
CA PRO A 19 -5.45 3.78 -0.97
C PRO A 19 -4.08 3.38 -0.40
N LEU A 20 -3.10 4.27 -0.46
CA LEU A 20 -1.71 4.06 0.00
C LEU A 20 -1.56 3.55 1.45
N THR A 21 -2.56 3.76 2.30
CA THR A 21 -2.45 3.47 3.74
C THR A 21 -3.16 2.17 4.14
N HIS A 22 -4.39 1.97 3.69
CA HIS A 22 -5.25 0.90 4.18
C HIS A 22 -5.67 -0.09 3.10
N GLU A 23 -5.37 0.15 1.82
CA GLU A 23 -5.68 -0.80 0.75
C GLU A 23 -5.10 -2.20 1.04
N PRO A 24 -3.83 -2.37 1.47
CA PRO A 24 -3.30 -3.71 1.78
C PRO A 24 -4.09 -4.42 2.90
N MET A 25 -4.57 -3.68 3.89
CA MET A 25 -5.38 -4.23 4.99
C MET A 25 -6.74 -4.73 4.49
N PHE A 26 -7.43 -3.95 3.66
CA PHE A 26 -8.71 -4.38 3.09
C PHE A 26 -8.55 -5.55 2.12
N GLN A 27 -7.49 -5.52 1.31
CA GLN A 27 -7.12 -6.62 0.42
C GLN A 27 -6.87 -7.93 1.18
N ASP A 28 -6.20 -7.88 2.32
CA ASP A 28 -6.01 -9.06 3.17
C ASP A 28 -7.33 -9.55 3.78
N ALA A 29 -8.19 -8.65 4.24
CA ALA A 29 -9.52 -9.02 4.74
C ALA A 29 -10.39 -9.68 3.66
N LEU A 30 -10.30 -9.24 2.40
CA LEU A 30 -10.98 -9.88 1.28
C LEU A 30 -10.40 -11.25 0.96
N ARG A 31 -9.08 -11.40 0.99
CA ARG A 31 -8.39 -12.69 0.83
C ARG A 31 -8.90 -13.70 1.86
N GLN A 32 -9.00 -13.31 3.13
CA GLN A 32 -9.54 -14.15 4.20
C GLN A 32 -11.03 -14.48 4.01
N ALA A 33 -11.78 -13.59 3.33
CA ALA A 33 -13.16 -13.84 2.97
C ALA A 33 -13.34 -14.77 1.75
N GLY A 34 -12.25 -15.11 1.04
CA GLY A 34 -12.28 -15.91 -0.19
C GLY A 34 -12.52 -15.09 -1.46
N LEU A 35 -12.46 -13.76 -1.39
CA LEU A 35 -12.61 -12.88 -2.55
C LEU A 35 -11.23 -12.45 -3.06
N ASN A 36 -11.04 -12.40 -4.38
CA ASN A 36 -9.78 -11.95 -4.96
C ASN A 36 -9.50 -10.49 -4.52
N PRO A 37 -8.31 -10.18 -3.96
CA PRO A 37 -7.99 -8.85 -3.46
C PRO A 37 -8.07 -7.72 -4.49
N HIS A 38 -7.93 -8.04 -5.78
CA HIS A 38 -7.99 -7.08 -6.88
C HIS A 38 -9.43 -6.75 -7.31
N LEU A 39 -10.43 -7.40 -6.70
CA LEU A 39 -11.86 -7.08 -6.85
C LEU A 39 -12.32 -6.02 -5.84
N PHE A 40 -11.40 -5.13 -5.48
CA PHE A 40 -11.52 -4.08 -4.48
C PHE A 40 -11.28 -2.71 -5.12
N GLU A 41 -12.04 -1.70 -4.68
CA GLU A 41 -11.78 -0.31 -5.03
C GLU A 41 -11.91 0.59 -3.79
N MET A 42 -11.13 1.68 -3.74
CA MET A 42 -11.21 2.66 -2.68
C MET A 42 -11.65 4.03 -3.18
N ALA A 43 -12.76 4.54 -2.65
CA ALA A 43 -13.21 5.90 -2.90
C ALA A 43 -12.64 6.84 -1.82
N ASN A 44 -11.71 7.72 -2.19
CA ASN A 44 -11.07 8.63 -1.24
C ASN A 44 -11.96 9.84 -0.91
N ILE A 45 -12.84 9.68 0.08
CA ILE A 45 -13.75 10.73 0.56
C ILE A 45 -13.18 11.53 1.74
N ARG A 46 -11.94 11.27 2.16
CA ARG A 46 -11.27 11.99 3.26
C ARG A 46 -10.26 13.01 2.74
N ASN A 47 -9.08 12.56 2.32
CA ASN A 47 -7.98 13.43 1.90
C ASN A 47 -8.35 14.27 0.66
N GLN A 48 -9.16 13.72 -0.24
CA GLN A 48 -9.60 14.40 -1.47
C GLN A 48 -11.00 15.01 -1.38
N CYS A 49 -11.66 14.89 -0.22
CA CYS A 49 -12.99 15.43 -0.02
C CYS A 49 -13.12 16.08 1.36
N SER A 50 -13.50 15.36 2.42
CA SER A 50 -13.87 16.00 3.70
C SER A 50 -12.81 16.93 4.31
N TRP A 51 -11.52 16.61 4.20
CA TRP A 51 -10.45 17.44 4.78
C TRP A 51 -10.21 18.76 4.04
N VAL A 52 -10.44 18.79 2.73
CA VAL A 52 -10.14 19.98 1.91
C VAL A 52 -11.40 20.79 1.54
N HIS A 53 -12.58 20.35 1.98
CA HIS A 53 -13.87 21.04 1.81
C HIS A 53 -14.62 21.15 3.15
N SER A 54 -13.89 21.31 4.27
CA SER A 54 -14.48 21.34 5.62
C SER A 54 -15.50 22.47 5.83
N ASN A 55 -15.40 23.53 5.04
CA ASN A 55 -16.25 24.72 5.13
C ASN A 55 -17.47 24.65 4.18
N ASP A 56 -17.60 23.61 3.36
CA ASP A 56 -18.69 23.42 2.41
C ASP A 56 -19.17 21.97 2.42
N ILE A 57 -19.95 21.63 3.44
CA ILE A 57 -20.42 20.26 3.71
C ILE A 57 -21.35 19.76 2.60
N GLU A 58 -22.17 20.64 2.02
CA GLU A 58 -23.13 20.28 0.99
C GLU A 58 -22.39 19.85 -0.29
N SER A 59 -21.48 20.69 -0.80
CA SER A 59 -20.65 20.35 -1.95
C SER A 59 -19.75 19.15 -1.66
N ALA A 60 -19.18 19.05 -0.45
CA ALA A 60 -18.39 17.88 -0.04
C ALA A 60 -19.21 16.58 -0.10
N THR A 61 -20.46 16.61 0.36
CA THR A 61 -21.34 15.44 0.32
C THR A 61 -21.68 15.06 -1.13
N MET A 62 -21.96 16.04 -1.98
CA MET A 62 -22.22 15.81 -3.41
C MET A 62 -21.00 15.25 -4.14
N LYS A 63 -19.82 15.76 -3.81
CA LYS A 63 -18.54 15.25 -4.30
C LYS A 63 -18.30 13.81 -3.83
N ALA A 64 -18.49 13.52 -2.54
CA ALA A 64 -18.31 12.18 -1.98
C ALA A 64 -19.22 11.15 -2.68
N LYS A 65 -20.50 11.47 -2.89
CA LYS A 65 -21.43 10.61 -3.66
C LYS A 65 -20.91 10.35 -5.08
N SER A 66 -20.38 11.38 -5.74
CA SER A 66 -19.80 11.25 -7.09
C SER A 66 -18.55 10.36 -7.10
N LEU A 67 -17.67 10.51 -6.12
CA LEU A 67 -16.47 9.68 -5.96
C LEU A 67 -16.83 8.21 -5.71
N VAL A 68 -17.80 7.93 -4.84
CA VAL A 68 -18.30 6.57 -4.63
C VAL A 68 -18.89 6.02 -5.94
N ARG A 69 -19.74 6.77 -6.63
CA ARG A 69 -20.32 6.35 -7.91
C ARG A 69 -19.25 6.01 -8.95
N MET A 70 -18.21 6.83 -9.07
CA MET A 70 -17.09 6.58 -9.99
C MET A 70 -16.32 5.32 -9.61
N SER A 71 -16.05 5.14 -8.31
CA SER A 71 -15.34 3.97 -7.78
C SER A 71 -16.15 2.69 -8.00
N THR A 72 -17.46 2.71 -7.76
CA THR A 72 -18.36 1.60 -8.08
C THR A 72 -18.38 1.30 -9.58
N ALA A 73 -18.44 2.33 -10.43
CA ALA A 73 -18.41 2.13 -11.88
C ALA A 73 -17.11 1.47 -12.37
N LYS A 74 -15.97 1.79 -11.73
CA LYS A 74 -14.70 1.10 -11.97
C LYS A 74 -14.71 -0.33 -11.42
N ALA A 75 -15.22 -0.52 -10.20
CA ALA A 75 -15.29 -1.83 -9.54
C ALA A 75 -16.05 -2.89 -10.37
N VAL A 76 -17.11 -2.47 -11.07
CA VAL A 76 -17.86 -3.32 -12.02
C VAL A 76 -16.96 -3.90 -13.12
N LYS A 77 -15.91 -3.19 -13.52
CA LYS A 77 -14.98 -3.58 -14.59
C LYS A 77 -13.69 -4.24 -14.06
N LEU A 78 -13.53 -4.38 -12.75
CA LEU A 78 -12.37 -5.07 -12.20
C LEU A 78 -12.41 -6.56 -12.55
N GLU A 79 -11.24 -7.12 -12.78
CA GLU A 79 -11.04 -8.53 -13.09
C GLU A 79 -10.28 -9.20 -11.94
N SER A 80 -10.50 -10.50 -11.77
CA SER A 80 -9.72 -11.30 -10.83
C SER A 80 -8.31 -11.45 -11.39
N LEU A 81 -7.31 -10.98 -10.64
CA LEU A 81 -5.91 -11.08 -11.04
C LEU A 81 -5.18 -12.15 -10.24
N GLU A 82 -4.33 -12.91 -10.92
CA GLU A 82 -3.43 -13.85 -10.26
C GLU A 82 -2.13 -13.16 -9.85
N VAL A 83 -1.66 -13.47 -8.63
CA VAL A 83 -0.39 -12.96 -8.13
C VAL A 83 0.72 -13.81 -8.76
N THR A 84 1.66 -13.15 -9.44
CA THR A 84 2.83 -13.83 -9.99
C THR A 84 3.92 -13.90 -8.93
N GLU A 85 4.44 -15.11 -8.68
CA GLU A 85 5.63 -15.29 -7.87
C GLU A 85 6.88 -14.90 -8.66
N VAL A 86 7.74 -14.11 -8.03
CA VAL A 86 9.02 -13.70 -8.61
C VAL A 86 10.16 -14.13 -7.70
N PRO A 87 11.26 -14.68 -8.24
CA PRO A 87 12.39 -15.10 -7.43
C PRO A 87 13.05 -13.89 -6.78
N VAL A 88 13.37 -14.02 -5.49
CA VAL A 88 14.11 -13.01 -4.72
C VAL A 88 15.57 -13.42 -4.68
N ASN A 89 16.46 -12.51 -5.08
CA ASN A 89 17.88 -12.68 -4.83
C ASN A 89 18.17 -12.37 -3.35
N ASN A 90 18.67 -13.36 -2.60
CA ASN A 90 18.92 -13.26 -1.17
C ASN A 90 20.23 -12.51 -0.87
N SER A 91 20.37 -11.30 -1.41
CA SER A 91 21.49 -10.38 -1.20
C SER A 91 20.98 -8.95 -1.06
N ALA A 92 21.64 -8.15 -0.24
CA ALA A 92 21.25 -6.75 -0.03
C ALA A 92 22.27 -5.77 -0.64
N LEU A 93 21.75 -4.66 -1.18
CA LEU A 93 22.53 -3.49 -1.55
C LEU A 93 22.19 -2.36 -0.57
N ILE A 94 23.20 -1.84 0.12
CA ILE A 94 23.09 -0.69 1.02
C ILE A 94 23.77 0.50 0.36
N ILE A 95 23.03 1.61 0.24
CA ILE A 95 23.53 2.86 -0.34
C ILE A 95 23.78 3.86 0.79
N GLY A 96 25.05 4.24 0.97
CA GLY A 96 25.52 5.13 2.03
C GLY A 96 26.20 4.37 3.18
N GLY A 97 27.47 4.66 3.40
CA GLY A 97 28.35 4.13 4.44
C GLY A 97 28.38 4.95 5.73
N GLY A 98 27.31 5.70 6.03
CA GLY A 98 27.13 6.35 7.34
C GLY A 98 26.72 5.35 8.43
N ALA A 99 26.54 5.81 9.67
CA ALA A 99 26.16 4.95 10.80
C ALA A 99 24.94 4.06 10.52
N ALA A 100 23.88 4.62 9.93
CA ALA A 100 22.67 3.87 9.60
C ALA A 100 22.94 2.74 8.58
N GLY A 101 23.67 3.05 7.50
CA GLY A 101 23.98 2.07 6.47
C GLY A 101 24.94 0.98 6.94
N MET A 102 25.99 1.33 7.68
CA MET A 102 26.90 0.35 8.28
C MET A 102 26.18 -0.57 9.26
N THR A 103 25.29 -0.02 10.09
CA THR A 103 24.48 -0.83 11.03
C THR A 103 23.57 -1.79 10.28
N ALA A 104 22.88 -1.34 9.24
CA ALA A 104 22.04 -2.20 8.41
C ALA A 104 22.86 -3.30 7.71
N ALA A 105 24.04 -2.95 7.19
CA ALA A 105 24.93 -3.90 6.52
C ALA A 105 25.43 -4.99 7.47
N LEU A 106 25.89 -4.62 8.65
CA LEU A 106 26.33 -5.58 9.67
C LEU A 106 25.17 -6.47 10.14
N THR A 107 24.00 -5.89 10.41
CA THR A 107 22.81 -6.64 10.85
C THR A 107 22.37 -7.70 9.85
N LEU A 108 22.45 -7.40 8.55
CA LEU A 108 22.11 -8.36 7.49
C LEU A 108 23.21 -9.39 7.27
N ALA A 109 24.48 -8.98 7.33
CA ALA A 109 25.62 -9.88 7.22
C ALA A 109 25.66 -10.90 8.37
N ASP A 110 25.36 -10.48 9.61
CA ASP A 110 25.28 -11.35 10.79
C ASP A 110 24.16 -12.41 10.67
N GLN A 111 23.12 -12.12 9.89
CA GLN A 111 22.06 -13.08 9.55
C GLN A 111 22.44 -13.99 8.36
N GLY A 112 23.62 -13.82 7.77
CA GLY A 112 24.14 -14.63 6.67
C GLY A 112 23.76 -14.16 5.27
N PHE A 113 23.16 -12.98 5.12
CA PHE A 113 22.86 -12.42 3.79
C PHE A 113 24.11 -11.73 3.21
N PRO A 114 24.53 -12.03 1.96
CA PRO A 114 25.53 -11.24 1.26
C PRO A 114 25.11 -9.77 1.15
N VAL A 115 26.01 -8.85 1.53
CA VAL A 115 25.75 -7.40 1.50
C VAL A 115 26.78 -6.69 0.64
N HIS A 116 26.29 -5.83 -0.24
CA HIS A 116 27.08 -4.85 -0.98
C HIS A 116 26.84 -3.47 -0.35
N LEU A 117 27.87 -2.83 0.20
CA LEU A 117 27.79 -1.46 0.72
C LEU A 117 28.47 -0.51 -0.27
N VAL A 118 27.73 0.47 -0.77
CA VAL A 118 28.23 1.49 -1.70
C VAL A 118 28.23 2.84 -0.99
N GLU A 119 29.41 3.43 -0.84
CA GLU A 119 29.61 4.78 -0.32
C GLU A 119 30.13 5.68 -1.44
N ARG A 120 29.64 6.93 -1.47
CA ARG A 120 30.01 7.92 -2.47
C ARG A 120 31.43 8.43 -2.23
N GLU A 121 31.78 8.67 -0.98
CA GLU A 121 33.10 9.14 -0.56
C GLU A 121 34.13 7.98 -0.49
N GLY A 122 35.42 8.32 -0.36
CA GLY A 122 36.50 7.32 -0.27
C GLY A 122 36.61 6.61 1.09
N GLU A 123 35.79 6.99 2.06
CA GLU A 123 35.83 6.47 3.44
C GLU A 123 34.41 6.16 3.91
N LEU A 124 34.25 5.42 5.01
CA LEU A 124 32.97 5.19 5.71
C LEU A 124 32.82 6.15 6.91
N GLY A 125 31.61 6.28 7.48
CA GLY A 125 31.35 7.11 8.68
C GLY A 125 30.28 8.19 8.50
N GLY A 126 30.12 8.73 7.29
CA GLY A 126 29.16 9.81 7.04
C GLY A 126 29.38 11.00 7.97
N ASN A 127 28.31 11.50 8.61
CA ASN A 127 28.36 12.66 9.53
C ASN A 127 29.03 12.39 10.89
N LEU A 128 29.48 11.16 11.16
CA LEU A 128 30.17 10.81 12.42
C LEU A 128 31.69 10.93 12.32
N ARG A 129 32.21 11.35 11.16
CA ARG A 129 33.60 11.73 11.03
C ARG A 129 33.86 13.07 11.70
#